data_AF-A0A7H4PNN7-F1
#
_entry.id   AF-A0A7H4PNN7-F1
#
_cell.length_a   1.000
_cell.length_b   1.000
_cell.length_c   1.000
_cell.angle_alpha   90.00
_cell.angle_beta   90.00
_cell.angle_gamma   90.00
#
_symmetry.space_group_name_H-M   'P 1'
#
loop_
_entity.id
_entity.type
_entity.pdbx_description
1 polymer ?
#
loop_
_entity_poly.entity_id
_entity_poly.type
_entity_poly.pdbx_seq_one_letter_code
_entity_poly.pdbx_strand_id
1 'polypeptide(L)'
;MLCFPFIFRGALDVGATAINEEMKLAAVHAIAELAHAEQSEVVASAYGDQDLSFGAEYIIPKPFDPRLIVKIAPAVAKAAMDSGVATRPIADFDAYIEKLSEFVYKTNLFMKPIFSQARKEPKRVVLAEGEDTRVLHATQELVSLGLAKPILIGRPGVIEMRIQKLGLQIKAGVDF
;
A
#
# COMPACT_ATOMS: atom_id res chain seq x y z
N MET A 1 6.84 14.79 13.46
CA MET A 1 7.85 14.73 12.38
C MET A 1 7.59 13.46 11.56
N LEU A 2 7.00 13.58 10.37
CA LEU A 2 6.45 12.43 9.61
C LEU A 2 7.48 11.74 8.69
N CYS A 3 8.47 12.50 8.21
CA CYS A 3 9.43 12.05 7.19
C CYS A 3 10.76 11.53 7.76
N PHE A 4 11.09 11.90 9.01
CA PHE A 4 12.42 11.69 9.59
C PHE A 4 12.89 10.24 9.57
N PRO A 5 12.12 9.22 10.04
CA PRO A 5 12.62 7.84 9.99
C PRO A 5 12.82 7.30 8.56
N PHE A 6 12.00 7.73 7.61
CA PHE A 6 11.93 7.10 6.28
C PHE A 6 12.88 7.72 5.25
N ILE A 7 13.16 9.03 5.37
CA ILE A 7 14.21 9.68 4.57
C ILE A 7 15.57 9.03 4.87
N PHE A 8 15.89 8.83 6.15
CA PHE A 8 17.14 8.16 6.51
C PHE A 8 17.18 6.71 6.06
N ARG A 9 16.05 6.00 6.09
CA ARG A 9 16.01 4.62 5.59
C ARG A 9 16.45 4.56 4.13
N GLY A 10 15.84 5.35 3.26
CA GLY A 10 16.20 5.41 1.84
C GLY A 10 17.65 5.86 1.62
N ALA A 11 18.07 6.92 2.31
CA ALA A 11 19.42 7.47 2.21
C ALA A 11 20.50 6.46 2.66
N LEU A 12 20.30 5.79 3.80
CA LEU A 12 21.27 4.83 4.35
C LEU A 12 21.33 3.55 3.53
N ASP A 13 20.20 3.10 2.97
CA ASP A 13 20.16 1.88 2.17
C ASP A 13 21.01 2.01 0.90
N VAL A 14 21.02 3.19 0.28
CA VAL A 14 21.89 3.48 -0.88
C VAL A 14 23.26 4.09 -0.53
N GLY A 15 23.56 4.26 0.75
CA GLY A 15 24.80 4.90 1.20
C GLY A 15 24.96 6.33 0.68
N ALA A 16 23.89 7.13 0.73
CA ALA A 16 23.91 8.52 0.29
C ALA A 16 24.92 9.33 1.12
N THR A 17 25.75 10.12 0.44
CA THR A 17 26.76 10.99 1.09
C THR A 17 26.16 12.27 1.67
N ALA A 18 24.97 12.65 1.21
CA ALA A 18 24.22 13.82 1.67
C ALA A 18 22.71 13.61 1.52
N ILE A 19 21.91 14.44 2.21
CA ILE A 19 20.48 14.60 1.95
C ILE A 19 20.29 15.90 1.17
N ASN A 20 20.03 15.79 -0.14
CA ASN A 20 19.90 16.95 -1.04
C ASN A 20 18.42 17.36 -1.27
N GLU A 21 18.19 18.39 -2.09
CA GLU A 21 16.84 18.91 -2.35
C GLU A 21 15.98 17.92 -3.15
N GLU A 22 16.58 17.17 -4.08
CA GLU A 22 15.89 16.14 -4.85
C GLU A 22 15.30 15.05 -3.94
N MET A 23 16.05 14.63 -2.93
CA MET A 23 15.59 13.66 -1.92
C MET A 23 14.45 14.22 -1.07
N LYS A 24 14.53 15.50 -0.67
CA LYS A 24 13.45 16.15 0.08
C LYS A 24 12.18 16.27 -0.75
N LEU A 25 12.31 16.66 -2.02
CA LEU A 25 11.19 16.79 -2.94
C LEU A 25 10.53 15.43 -3.20
N ALA A 26 11.33 14.37 -3.41
CA ALA A 26 10.84 13.01 -3.54
C ALA A 26 10.06 12.53 -2.30
N ALA A 27 10.53 12.87 -1.10
CA ALA A 27 9.82 12.55 0.14
C ALA A 27 8.48 13.29 0.23
N VAL A 28 8.42 14.57 -0.17
CA VAL A 28 7.17 15.35 -0.20
C VAL A 28 6.16 14.74 -1.17
N HIS A 29 6.58 14.40 -2.39
CA HIS A 29 5.71 13.76 -3.38
C HIS A 29 5.20 12.39 -2.89
N ALA A 30 6.07 11.56 -2.31
CA ALA A 30 5.66 10.27 -1.76
C ALA A 30 4.64 10.39 -0.61
N ILE A 31 4.77 11.41 0.25
CA ILE A 31 3.81 11.71 1.31
C ILE A 31 2.47 12.16 0.72
N ALA A 32 2.52 13.06 -0.27
CA ALA A 32 1.31 13.56 -0.93
C ALA A 32 0.56 12.44 -1.65
N GLU A 33 1.25 11.59 -2.41
CA GLU A 33 0.67 10.41 -3.04
C GLU A 33 0.04 9.48 -2.02
N LEU A 34 0.71 9.24 -0.89
CA LEU A 34 0.17 8.39 0.16
C LEU A 34 -1.08 8.98 0.81
N ALA A 35 -1.16 10.30 0.96
CA ALA A 35 -2.34 10.97 1.50
C ALA A 35 -3.57 10.80 0.58
N HIS A 36 -3.35 10.70 -0.74
CA HIS A 36 -4.41 10.49 -1.74
C HIS A 36 -4.70 9.01 -2.00
N ALA A 37 -3.85 8.09 -1.54
CA ALA A 37 -4.01 6.66 -1.75
C ALA A 37 -5.10 6.07 -0.86
N GLU A 38 -5.79 5.04 -1.39
CA GLU A 38 -6.90 4.34 -0.73
C GLU A 38 -6.57 3.82 0.66
N GLN A 39 -7.62 3.65 1.47
CA GLN A 39 -7.50 3.09 2.81
C GLN A 39 -6.95 1.66 2.75
N SER A 40 -5.87 1.41 3.48
CA SER A 40 -5.42 0.05 3.77
C SER A 40 -6.01 -0.38 5.11
N GLU A 41 -6.59 -1.58 5.19
CA GLU A 41 -7.16 -2.16 6.42
C GLU A 41 -6.20 -2.08 7.62
N VAL A 42 -4.89 -2.13 7.34
CA VAL A 42 -3.81 -2.05 8.33
C VAL A 42 -3.83 -0.70 9.06
N VAL A 43 -4.15 0.39 8.36
CA VAL A 43 -4.23 1.74 8.95
C VAL A 43 -5.51 1.88 9.78
N ALA A 44 -6.63 1.34 9.30
CA ALA A 44 -7.91 1.32 10.02
C ALA A 44 -7.80 0.53 11.33
N SER A 45 -7.13 -0.62 11.33
CA SER A 45 -6.93 -1.43 12.55
C SER A 45 -6.06 -0.74 13.62
N ALA A 46 -5.13 0.13 13.23
CA ALA A 46 -4.16 0.76 14.13
C ALA A 46 -4.66 2.09 14.71
N TYR A 47 -5.57 2.78 14.01
CA TYR A 47 -6.05 4.11 14.39
C TYR A 47 -7.57 4.20 14.65
N GLY A 48 -8.29 3.06 14.59
CA GLY A 48 -9.73 2.96 14.78
C GLY A 48 -10.52 3.23 13.49
N ASP A 49 -11.83 2.94 13.51
CA ASP A 49 -12.82 3.17 12.44
C ASP A 49 -13.04 4.66 12.10
N GLN A 50 -11.96 5.43 11.89
CA GLN A 50 -12.04 6.78 11.36
C GLN A 50 -11.99 6.68 9.83
N ASP A 51 -12.96 7.30 9.16
CA ASP A 51 -12.96 7.50 7.71
C ASP A 51 -11.75 8.37 7.31
N LEU A 52 -10.58 7.75 7.12
CA LEU A 52 -9.36 8.39 6.66
C LEU A 52 -9.41 8.50 5.14
N SER A 53 -10.18 9.46 4.64
CA SER A 53 -10.22 9.83 3.22
C SER A 53 -9.58 11.20 3.04
N PHE A 54 -8.85 11.41 1.94
CA PHE A 54 -8.25 12.72 1.66
C PHE A 54 -9.32 13.82 1.68
N GLY A 55 -9.14 14.82 2.53
CA GLY A 55 -10.12 15.86 2.76
C GLY A 55 -9.70 16.87 3.83
N ALA A 56 -10.57 17.81 4.16
CA ALA A 56 -10.28 18.89 5.11
C ALA A 56 -9.72 18.38 6.46
N GLU A 57 -10.18 17.21 6.90
CA GLU A 57 -9.80 16.58 8.17
C GLU A 57 -8.64 15.57 8.04
N TYR A 58 -8.18 15.28 6.82
CA TYR A 58 -7.08 14.35 6.54
C TYR A 58 -6.30 14.79 5.29
N ILE A 59 -5.35 15.71 5.51
CA ILE A 59 -4.51 16.31 4.46
C ILE A 59 -3.11 15.67 4.42
N ILE A 60 -2.70 15.02 5.52
CA ILE A 60 -1.40 14.37 5.66
C ILE A 60 -1.55 13.01 6.36
N PRO A 61 -0.77 11.97 5.99
CA PRO A 61 -0.84 10.67 6.64
C PRO A 61 -0.52 10.73 8.13
N LYS A 62 -0.97 9.73 8.89
CA LYS A 62 -0.67 9.64 10.33
C LYS A 62 0.80 9.23 10.55
N PRO A 63 1.47 9.70 11.63
CA PRO A 63 2.91 9.48 11.83
C PRO A 63 3.40 8.03 11.85
N PHE A 64 2.56 7.08 12.28
CA PHE A 64 2.88 5.65 12.27
C PHE A 64 2.08 4.88 11.23
N ASP A 65 1.70 5.52 10.12
CA ASP A 65 1.13 4.80 8.99
C ASP A 65 2.19 3.81 8.44
N PRO A 66 1.94 2.49 8.50
CA PRO A 66 2.88 1.46 8.07
C PRO A 66 3.32 1.61 6.60
N ARG A 67 2.52 2.25 5.77
CA ARG A 67 2.80 2.46 4.34
C ARG A 67 3.88 3.51 4.10
N LEU A 68 4.18 4.36 5.08
CA LEU A 68 5.17 5.44 4.95
C LEU A 68 6.56 4.91 4.59
N ILE A 69 7.03 3.83 5.22
CA ILE A 69 8.36 3.28 4.91
C ILE A 69 8.43 2.72 3.49
N VAL A 70 7.37 2.04 3.05
CA VAL A 70 7.30 1.39 1.73
C VAL A 70 7.16 2.41 0.60
N LYS A 71 6.64 3.61 0.89
CA LYS A 71 6.53 4.69 -0.11
C LYS A 71 7.70 5.68 -0.08
N ILE A 72 8.09 6.17 1.09
CA ILE A 72 9.09 7.24 1.20
C ILE A 72 10.50 6.71 0.99
N ALA A 73 10.86 5.57 1.59
CA ALA A 73 12.25 5.09 1.52
C ALA A 73 12.68 4.74 0.08
N PRO A 74 11.84 4.10 -0.76
CA PRO A 74 12.16 3.91 -2.19
C PRO A 74 12.25 5.21 -2.98
N ALA A 75 11.32 6.16 -2.77
CA ALA A 75 11.36 7.44 -3.46
C ALA A 75 12.66 8.20 -3.17
N VAL A 76 13.08 8.22 -1.90
CA VAL A 76 14.31 8.87 -1.45
C VAL A 76 15.56 8.15 -1.95
N ALA A 77 15.58 6.81 -1.89
CA ALA A 77 16.67 6.00 -2.42
C ALA A 77 16.87 6.25 -3.92
N LYS A 78 15.78 6.28 -4.69
CA LYS A 78 15.81 6.59 -6.12
C LYS A 78 16.32 8.00 -6.39
N ALA A 79 15.82 9.00 -5.66
CA ALA A 79 16.29 10.39 -5.80
C ALA A 79 17.79 10.53 -5.50
N ALA A 80 18.30 9.83 -4.48
CA ALA A 80 19.73 9.83 -4.15
C ALA A 80 20.60 9.16 -5.23
N MET A 81 20.07 8.12 -5.89
CA MET A 81 20.74 7.47 -7.03
C MET A 81 20.73 8.37 -8.26
N ASP A 82 19.58 8.96 -8.58
CA ASP A 82 19.38 9.84 -9.73
C ASP A 82 20.21 11.12 -9.62
N SER A 83 20.41 11.65 -8.40
CA SER A 83 21.24 12.83 -8.14
C SER A 83 22.74 12.54 -8.00
N GLY A 84 23.15 11.26 -8.03
CA GLY A 84 24.56 10.85 -7.97
C GLY A 84 25.20 10.91 -6.58
N VAL A 85 24.42 11.08 -5.50
CA VAL A 85 24.95 11.07 -4.12
C VAL A 85 24.99 9.67 -3.50
N ALA A 86 24.37 8.68 -4.15
CA ALA A 86 24.38 7.28 -3.71
C ALA A 86 25.71 6.57 -3.98
N THR A 87 26.28 5.93 -2.96
CA THR A 87 27.52 5.12 -3.10
C THR A 87 27.25 3.64 -3.29
N ARG A 88 26.04 3.18 -2.99
CA ARG A 88 25.60 1.78 -3.09
C ARG A 88 24.22 1.72 -3.76
N PRO A 89 24.14 1.89 -5.09
CA PRO A 89 22.86 1.88 -5.80
C PRO A 89 22.14 0.53 -5.68
N ILE A 90 20.81 0.57 -5.66
CA ILE A 90 19.95 -0.62 -5.64
C ILE A 90 19.68 -1.05 -7.08
N ALA A 91 20.03 -2.28 -7.43
CA ALA A 91 19.81 -2.82 -8.77
C ALA A 91 18.36 -3.30 -8.98
N ASP A 92 17.76 -3.90 -7.97
CA ASP A 92 16.40 -4.45 -8.00
C ASP A 92 15.52 -3.72 -7.00
N PHE A 93 14.72 -2.79 -7.51
CA PHE A 93 13.81 -1.98 -6.70
C PHE A 93 12.61 -2.78 -6.20
N ASP A 94 12.16 -3.79 -6.94
CA ASP A 94 11.02 -4.61 -6.54
C ASP A 94 11.40 -5.46 -5.33
N ALA A 95 12.58 -6.11 -5.36
CA ALA A 95 13.11 -6.85 -4.22
C ALA A 95 13.38 -5.95 -3.01
N TYR A 96 13.80 -4.70 -3.24
CA TYR A 96 14.01 -3.73 -2.17
C TYR A 96 12.70 -3.31 -1.49
N ILE A 97 11.67 -2.99 -2.27
CA ILE A 97 10.33 -2.66 -1.77
C ILE A 97 9.73 -3.84 -1.00
N GLU A 98 9.91 -5.06 -1.52
CA GLU A 98 9.46 -6.28 -0.87
C GLU A 98 10.15 -6.45 0.50
N LYS A 99 11.47 -6.28 0.57
CA LYS A 99 12.22 -6.33 1.83
C LYS A 99 11.75 -5.29 2.84
N LEU A 100 11.45 -4.06 2.41
CA LEU A 100 10.91 -3.03 3.31
C LEU A 100 9.53 -3.40 3.84
N SER A 101 8.70 -4.04 2.99
CA SER A 101 7.37 -4.50 3.37
C SER A 101 7.45 -5.58 4.46
N GLU A 102 8.46 -6.46 4.43
CA GLU A 102 8.65 -7.47 5.49
C GLU A 102 8.84 -6.89 6.90
N PHE A 103 9.42 -5.69 7.04
CA PHE A 103 9.59 -5.04 8.35
C PHE A 103 8.28 -4.51 8.94
N VAL A 104 7.34 -4.15 8.07
CA VAL A 104 6.03 -3.60 8.43
C VAL A 104 5.06 -4.72 8.79
N TYR A 105 5.10 -5.80 8.01
CA TYR A 105 4.15 -6.90 8.11
C TYR A 105 4.75 -8.11 8.83
N LYS A 106 5.43 -7.93 9.97
CA LYS A 106 6.04 -9.03 10.74
C LYS A 106 5.07 -10.19 11.08
N THR A 107 3.75 -9.96 10.99
CA THR A 107 2.70 -10.99 11.14
C THR A 107 2.44 -11.80 9.83
N ASN A 108 2.84 -11.32 8.65
CA ASN A 108 2.55 -11.93 7.34
C ASN A 108 3.69 -12.75 6.69
N LEU A 109 4.85 -12.95 7.34
CA LEU A 109 5.91 -13.81 6.77
C LEU A 109 5.41 -15.24 6.49
N PHE A 110 4.40 -15.71 7.22
CA PHE A 110 3.70 -16.97 6.94
C PHE A 110 2.81 -16.94 5.68
N MET A 111 2.24 -15.79 5.32
CA MET A 111 1.32 -15.67 4.19
C MET A 111 2.04 -15.45 2.85
N LYS A 112 3.28 -14.95 2.86
CA LYS A 112 4.06 -14.67 1.64
C LYS A 112 4.18 -15.89 0.69
N PRO A 113 4.52 -17.12 1.15
CA PRO A 113 4.55 -18.29 0.29
C PRO A 113 3.16 -18.64 -0.28
N ILE A 114 2.12 -18.45 0.51
CA ILE A 114 0.73 -18.73 0.14
C ILE A 114 0.29 -17.77 -0.97
N PHE A 115 0.56 -16.47 -0.84
CA PHE A 115 0.24 -15.47 -1.86
C PHE A 115 1.03 -15.69 -3.14
N SER A 116 2.32 -16.04 -3.05
CA SER A 116 3.14 -16.37 -4.22
C SER A 116 2.59 -17.58 -4.99
N GLN A 117 2.11 -18.61 -4.29
CA GLN A 117 1.44 -19.74 -4.94
C GLN A 117 0.09 -19.36 -5.54
N ALA A 118 -0.72 -18.58 -4.82
CA ALA A 118 -2.04 -18.14 -5.30
C ALA A 118 -1.94 -17.33 -6.61
N ARG A 119 -0.95 -16.43 -6.73
CA ARG A 119 -0.70 -15.64 -7.96
C ARG A 119 -0.36 -16.51 -9.18
N LYS A 120 0.33 -17.63 -8.99
CA LYS A 120 0.71 -18.52 -10.10
C LYS A 120 -0.49 -19.18 -10.75
N GLU A 121 -1.52 -19.49 -9.97
CA GLU A 121 -2.73 -20.12 -10.48
C GLU A 121 -4.00 -19.58 -9.78
N PRO A 122 -4.47 -18.37 -10.15
CA PRO A 122 -5.59 -17.72 -9.50
C PRO A 122 -6.89 -18.53 -9.68
N LYS A 123 -7.43 -19.05 -8.57
CA LYS A 123 -8.66 -19.84 -8.56
C LYS A 123 -9.90 -18.95 -8.42
N ARG A 124 -11.05 -19.47 -8.83
CA ARG A 124 -12.35 -18.82 -8.59
C ARG A 124 -12.75 -19.02 -7.13
N VAL A 125 -13.09 -17.94 -6.42
CA VAL A 125 -13.44 -17.98 -4.99
C VAL A 125 -14.81 -17.33 -4.81
N VAL A 126 -15.76 -18.08 -4.26
CA VAL A 126 -17.11 -17.56 -3.98
C VAL A 126 -17.14 -16.99 -2.57
N LEU A 127 -17.52 -15.72 -2.45
CA LEU A 127 -17.68 -15.01 -1.19
C LEU A 127 -19.16 -14.80 -0.92
N ALA A 128 -19.70 -15.59 0.01
CA ALA A 128 -21.15 -15.71 0.24
C ALA A 128 -21.77 -14.47 0.90
N GLU A 129 -20.97 -13.67 1.61
CA GLU A 129 -21.41 -12.46 2.32
C GLU A 129 -20.94 -11.20 1.57
N GLY A 130 -21.22 -11.12 0.26
CA GLY A 130 -20.71 -10.05 -0.61
C GLY A 130 -21.20 -8.64 -0.27
N GLU A 131 -22.16 -8.51 0.65
CA GLU A 131 -22.57 -7.21 1.18
C GLU A 131 -21.72 -6.78 2.40
N ASP A 132 -21.06 -7.70 3.11
CA ASP A 132 -20.24 -7.37 4.30
C ASP A 132 -19.02 -6.52 3.92
N THR A 133 -18.74 -5.48 4.71
CA THR A 133 -17.65 -4.53 4.40
C THR A 133 -16.29 -5.20 4.38
N ARG A 134 -16.03 -6.15 5.27
CA ARG A 134 -14.76 -6.90 5.33
C ARG A 134 -14.60 -7.78 4.09
N VAL A 135 -15.70 -8.36 3.60
CA VAL A 135 -15.69 -9.17 2.38
C VAL A 135 -15.42 -8.31 1.15
N LEU A 136 -15.96 -7.09 1.10
CA LEU A 136 -15.67 -6.14 0.03
C LEU A 136 -14.19 -5.70 0.01
N HIS A 137 -13.61 -5.39 1.17
CA HIS A 137 -12.18 -5.08 1.27
C HIS A 137 -11.30 -6.28 0.90
N ALA A 138 -11.62 -7.48 1.38
CA ALA A 138 -10.92 -8.70 1.00
C ALA A 138 -11.01 -8.95 -0.52
N THR A 139 -12.16 -8.64 -1.14
CA THR A 139 -12.34 -8.75 -2.59
C THR A 139 -11.44 -7.76 -3.34
N GLN A 140 -11.40 -6.50 -2.91
CA GLN A 140 -10.48 -5.49 -3.46
C GLN A 140 -9.03 -5.96 -3.37
N GLU A 141 -8.62 -6.53 -2.24
CA GLU A 141 -7.24 -6.99 -2.05
C GLU A 141 -6.91 -8.22 -2.90
N LEU A 142 -7.84 -9.19 -3.00
CA LEU A 142 -7.71 -10.35 -3.88
C LEU A 142 -7.50 -9.95 -5.34
N VAL A 143 -8.25 -8.95 -5.81
CA VAL A 143 -8.16 -8.40 -7.18
C VAL A 143 -6.86 -7.61 -7.36
N SER A 144 -6.58 -6.67 -6.47
CA SER A 144 -5.40 -5.78 -6.54
C SER A 144 -4.08 -6.56 -6.51
N LEU A 145 -4.03 -7.63 -5.71
CA LEU A 145 -2.85 -8.48 -5.58
C LEU A 145 -2.85 -9.67 -6.57
N GLY A 146 -3.90 -9.82 -7.39
CA GLY A 146 -4.01 -10.90 -8.38
C GLY A 146 -4.01 -12.31 -7.78
N LEU A 147 -4.59 -12.49 -6.58
CA LEU A 147 -4.54 -13.75 -5.84
C LEU A 147 -5.64 -14.74 -6.27
N ALA A 148 -6.79 -14.22 -6.69
CA ALA A 148 -7.96 -15.04 -7.02
C ALA A 148 -8.87 -14.32 -8.03
N LYS A 149 -9.88 -15.04 -8.52
CA LYS A 149 -11.02 -14.51 -9.29
C LYS A 149 -12.27 -14.57 -8.40
N PRO A 150 -12.53 -13.53 -7.59
CA PRO A 150 -13.63 -13.57 -6.64
C PRO A 150 -14.99 -13.56 -7.35
N ILE A 151 -16.01 -14.05 -6.67
CA ILE A 151 -17.42 -13.97 -7.07
C ILE A 151 -18.19 -13.58 -5.81
N LEU A 152 -18.77 -12.38 -5.82
CA LEU A 152 -19.55 -11.89 -4.69
C LEU A 152 -21.01 -12.35 -4.80
N ILE A 153 -21.55 -12.89 -3.71
CA ILE A 153 -22.97 -13.23 -3.60
C ILE A 153 -23.66 -12.17 -2.73
N GLY A 154 -24.67 -11.52 -3.29
CA GLY A 154 -25.47 -10.50 -2.60
C GLY A 154 -26.33 -9.71 -3.58
N ARG A 155 -27.04 -8.70 -3.08
CA ARG A 155 -27.88 -7.84 -3.93
C ARG A 155 -27.00 -6.84 -4.69
N PRO A 156 -27.03 -6.81 -6.04
CA PRO A 156 -26.13 -5.96 -6.83
C PRO A 156 -26.17 -4.47 -6.44
N GLY A 157 -27.36 -3.90 -6.22
CA GLY A 157 -27.50 -2.49 -5.84
C GLY A 157 -26.94 -2.16 -4.45
N VAL A 158 -26.94 -3.12 -3.51
CA VAL A 158 -26.37 -2.92 -2.17
C VAL A 158 -24.84 -2.99 -2.23
N ILE A 159 -24.31 -3.95 -3.00
CA ILE A 159 -22.87 -4.12 -3.21
C ILE A 159 -22.29 -2.85 -3.85
N GLU A 160 -22.88 -2.40 -4.97
CA GLU A 160 -22.42 -1.20 -5.70
C GLU A 160 -22.43 0.05 -4.81
N MET A 161 -23.52 0.26 -4.06
CA MET A 161 -23.63 1.38 -3.11
C MET A 161 -22.52 1.31 -2.04
N ARG A 162 -22.23 0.13 -1.49
CA ARG A 162 -21.20 -0.05 -0.47
C ARG A 162 -19.80 0.12 -1.04
N ILE A 163 -19.53 -0.38 -2.24
CA ILE A 163 -18.26 -0.16 -2.97
C ILE A 163 -17.99 1.35 -3.11
N GLN A 164 -18.99 2.11 -3.57
CA GLN A 164 -18.87 3.56 -3.71
C GLN A 164 -18.67 4.26 -2.36
N LYS A 165 -19.43 3.87 -1.33
CA LYS A 165 -19.31 4.45 0.02
C LYS A 165 -17.94 4.18 0.65
N LEU A 166 -17.37 3.00 0.42
CA LEU A 166 -16.07 2.58 0.93
C LEU A 166 -14.90 3.08 0.04
N GLY A 167 -15.19 3.69 -1.10
CA GLY A 167 -14.17 4.18 -2.04
C GLY A 167 -13.35 3.06 -2.71
N LEU A 168 -13.95 1.88 -2.89
CA LEU A 168 -13.30 0.73 -3.54
C LEU A 168 -13.36 0.86 -5.07
N GLN A 169 -12.37 0.29 -5.77
CA GLN A 169 -12.25 0.37 -7.24
C GLN A 169 -12.79 -0.85 -7.98
N ILE A 170 -13.08 -1.94 -7.26
CA ILE A 170 -13.62 -3.17 -7.84
C ILE A 170 -14.97 -2.93 -8.51
N LYS A 171 -15.16 -3.50 -9.70
CA LYS A 171 -16.36 -3.35 -10.53
C LYS A 171 -17.04 -4.69 -10.78
N ALA A 172 -18.35 -4.71 -10.56
CA ALA A 172 -19.18 -5.87 -10.87
C ALA A 172 -19.10 -6.22 -12.37
N GLY A 173 -18.92 -7.51 -12.68
CA GLY A 173 -18.81 -8.02 -14.05
C GLY A 173 -17.41 -7.85 -14.69
N VAL A 174 -16.48 -7.18 -14.01
CA VAL A 174 -15.07 -7.09 -14.41
C VAL A 174 -14.19 -7.81 -13.39
N ASP A 175 -14.34 -7.45 -12.12
CA ASP A 175 -13.48 -7.91 -11.03
C ASP A 175 -14.12 -9.04 -10.20
N PHE A 176 -15.46 -9.12 -10.19
CA PHE A 176 -16.24 -10.17 -9.52
C PHE A 176 -17.63 -10.40 -10.12
#